data_AF-A0A1V2NS47-F1
#
_entry.id   AF-A0A1V2NS47-F1
#
_cell.length_a   1.000
_cell.length_b   1.000
_cell.length_c   1.000
_cell.angle_alpha   90.00
_cell.angle_beta   90.00
_cell.angle_gamma   90.00
#
_symmetry.space_group_name_H-M   'P 1'
#
loop_
_entity.id
_entity.type
_entity.pdbx_description
1 polymer ?
#
loop_
_entity_poly.entity_id
_entity_poly.type
_entity_poly.pdbx_seq_one_letter_code
_entity_poly.pdbx_strand_id
1 'polypeptide(L)'
;MKFAMGSDTLGVLGKATSGSSDELSLLVRQLLEAAEPLEGQFQGAGRAAFDRFKSRTDAISSELKLALDGVLGGISGMDRSFQEGESSMVDQTTSLEAGSSFDAARFGGR
;
A
#
# COMPACT_ATOMS: atom_id res chain seq x y z
N MET A 1 1.06 -10.88 -19.34
CA MET A 1 2.42 -10.41 -19.00
C MET A 1 2.45 -9.02 -18.37
N LYS A 2 1.77 -7.99 -18.91
CA LYS A 2 1.81 -6.62 -18.35
C LYS A 2 1.09 -6.47 -16.99
N PHE A 3 0.03 -7.24 -16.75
CA PHE A 3 -0.78 -7.19 -15.52
C PHE A 3 -0.14 -7.93 -14.34
N ALA A 4 0.41 -9.13 -14.56
CA ALA A 4 1.18 -9.86 -13.55
C ALA A 4 2.40 -9.06 -13.06
N MET A 5 3.10 -8.39 -13.97
CA MET A 5 4.24 -7.53 -13.63
C MET A 5 3.84 -6.31 -12.76
N GLY A 6 2.60 -5.83 -12.90
CA GLY A 6 2.02 -4.77 -12.06
C GLY A 6 1.70 -5.24 -10.64
N SER A 7 1.07 -6.41 -10.50
CA SER A 7 0.84 -7.07 -9.20
C SER A 7 2.16 -7.26 -8.43
N ASP A 8 3.20 -7.75 -9.11
CA ASP A 8 4.50 -7.98 -8.47
C ASP A 8 5.18 -6.68 -8.04
N THR A 9 5.10 -5.61 -8.84
CA THR A 9 5.67 -4.30 -8.46
C THR A 9 4.92 -3.68 -7.29
N LEU A 10 3.59 -3.79 -7.27
CA LEU A 10 2.76 -3.31 -6.17
C LEU A 10 3.06 -4.07 -4.87
N GLY A 11 3.28 -5.38 -4.94
CA GLY A 11 3.70 -6.19 -3.79
C GLY A 11 5.07 -5.79 -3.25
N VAL A 12 6.04 -5.49 -4.11
CA VAL A 12 7.37 -5.01 -3.70
C VAL A 12 7.27 -3.63 -3.04
N LEU A 13 6.52 -2.71 -3.64
CA LEU A 13 6.30 -1.37 -3.08
C LEU A 13 5.62 -1.45 -1.72
N GLY A 14 4.56 -2.26 -1.57
CA GLY A 14 3.87 -2.45 -0.30
C GLY A 14 4.80 -2.94 0.81
N LYS A 15 5.68 -3.91 0.53
CA LYS A 15 6.68 -4.42 1.50
C LYS A 15 7.74 -3.39 1.87
N ALA A 16 8.24 -2.64 0.90
CA ALA A 16 9.22 -1.58 1.15
C ALA A 16 8.61 -0.47 2.02
N THR A 17 7.38 -0.06 1.70
CA THR A 17 6.61 0.95 2.43
C THR A 17 6.33 0.52 3.87
N SER A 18 5.90 -0.73 4.11
CA SER A 18 5.66 -1.23 5.47
C SER A 18 6.96 -1.29 6.28
N GLY A 19 8.04 -1.81 5.69
CA GLY A 19 9.35 -1.90 6.37
C GLY A 19 9.90 -0.54 6.75
N SER A 20 9.83 0.45 5.84
CA SER A 20 10.24 1.82 6.15
C SER A 20 9.37 2.47 7.23
N SER A 21 8.07 2.13 7.32
CA SER A 21 7.19 2.61 8.39
C SER A 21 7.62 2.10 9.76
N ASP A 22 7.94 0.81 9.85
CA ASP A 22 8.35 0.16 11.09
C ASP A 22 9.69 0.73 11.56
N GLU A 23 10.65 0.91 10.65
CA GLU A 23 11.95 1.54 10.93
C GLU A 23 11.81 2.98 11.42
N LEU A 24 10.92 3.79 10.81
CA LEU A 24 10.67 5.16 11.27
C LEU A 24 10.08 5.19 12.67
N SER A 25 9.14 4.29 12.96
CA SER A 25 8.55 4.18 14.30
C SER A 25 9.58 3.78 15.36
N LEU A 26 10.53 2.90 14.99
CA LEU A 26 11.63 2.48 15.85
C LEU A 26 12.59 3.63 16.12
N LEU A 27 12.99 4.37 15.07
CA LEU A 27 13.87 5.54 15.19
C LEU A 27 13.25 6.63 16.08
N VAL A 28 11.94 6.87 15.97
CA VAL A 28 11.23 7.83 16.83
C VAL A 28 11.23 7.39 18.29
N ARG A 29 11.02 6.10 18.57
CA ARG A 29 11.12 5.56 19.94
C ARG A 29 12.54 5.66 20.49
N GLN A 30 13.55 5.32 19.70
CA GLN A 30 14.96 5.45 20.11
C GLN A 30 15.34 6.90 20.37
N LEU A 31 14.84 7.84 19.56
CA LEU A 31 15.04 9.27 19.77
C LEU A 31 14.39 9.74 21.08
N LEU A 32 13.24 9.18 21.42
CA LEU A 32 12.56 9.45 22.68
C LEU A 32 13.36 8.96 23.89
N GLU A 33 13.80 7.70 23.85
CA GLU A 33 14.62 7.08 24.91
C GLU A 33 15.96 7.80 25.08
N ALA A 34 16.62 8.17 23.97
CA ALA A 34 17.86 8.93 23.99
C ALA A 34 17.69 10.32 24.62
N ALA A 35 16.47 10.86 24.64
CA ALA A 35 16.18 12.18 25.17
C ALA A 35 15.53 12.18 26.57
N GLU A 36 15.11 11.04 27.12
CA GLU A 36 14.76 10.91 28.56
C GLU A 36 15.85 11.44 29.51
N PRO A 37 17.14 11.12 29.36
CA PRO A 37 18.18 11.64 30.26
C PRO A 37 18.40 13.16 30.10
N LEU A 38 18.00 13.75 28.98
CA LEU A 38 18.04 15.19 28.76
C LEU A 38 16.88 15.91 29.47
N GLU A 39 15.76 15.21 29.71
CA GLU A 39 14.57 15.72 30.38
C GLU A 39 14.84 16.13 31.85
N GLY A 40 15.80 15.47 32.50
CA GLY A 40 16.30 15.83 33.84
C GLY A 40 17.31 16.98 33.84
N GLN A 41 17.90 17.30 32.69
CA GLN A 41 18.87 18.40 32.50
C GLN A 41 18.18 19.70 32.09
N PHE A 42 17.02 19.63 31.43
CA PHE A 42 16.28 20.79 30.95
C PHE A 42 15.21 21.25 31.96
N GLN A 43 15.49 22.30 32.73
CA GLN A 43 14.49 22.97 33.59
C GLN A 43 13.72 24.08 32.82
N GLY A 44 12.42 24.25 33.10
CA GLY A 44 11.62 25.35 32.56
C GLY A 44 11.37 25.28 31.05
N ALA A 45 11.80 26.29 30.30
CA ALA A 45 11.54 26.41 28.86
C ALA A 45 12.11 25.26 28.00
N GLY A 46 13.18 24.60 28.46
CA GLY A 46 13.77 23.45 27.77
C GLY A 46 12.86 22.21 27.81
N ARG A 47 12.20 21.95 28.94
CA ARG A 47 11.20 20.88 29.09
C ARG A 47 10.02 21.10 28.14
N ALA A 48 9.48 22.32 28.10
CA ALA A 48 8.36 22.68 27.23
C ALA A 48 8.70 22.57 25.73
N ALA A 49 9.94 22.89 25.34
CA ALA A 49 10.41 22.72 23.98
C ALA A 49 10.54 21.23 23.61
N PHE A 50 11.03 20.41 24.55
CA PHE A 50 11.15 18.97 24.38
C PHE A 50 9.78 18.28 24.26
N ASP A 51 8.82 18.63 25.11
CA ASP A 51 7.45 18.09 25.06
C ASP A 51 6.78 18.44 23.72
N ARG A 52 6.98 19.66 23.22
CA ARG A 52 6.53 20.07 21.88
C ARG A 52 7.20 19.26 20.77
N PHE A 53 8.49 19.00 20.87
CA PHE A 53 9.22 18.21 19.90
C PHE A 53 8.70 16.77 19.86
N LYS A 54 8.51 16.15 21.02
CA LYS A 54 7.89 14.82 21.16
C LYS A 54 6.51 14.77 20.52
N SER A 55 5.62 15.68 20.92
CA SER A 55 4.25 15.75 20.39
C SER A 55 4.20 15.93 18.87
N ARG A 56 5.08 16.77 18.29
CA ARG A 56 5.17 16.94 16.83
C ARG A 56 5.66 15.67 16.14
N THR A 57 6.67 15.01 16.72
CA THR A 57 7.22 13.78 16.17
C THR A 57 6.17 12.67 16.18
N ASP A 58 5.41 12.53 17.26
CA ASP A 58 4.31 11.57 17.36
C ASP A 58 3.20 11.86 16.32
N ALA A 59 2.84 13.13 16.15
CA ALA A 59 1.86 13.54 15.16
C ALA A 59 2.30 13.23 13.72
N ILE A 60 3.53 13.61 13.35
CA ILE A 60 4.10 13.32 12.03
C ILE A 60 4.16 11.81 11.78
N SER A 61 4.53 11.02 12.79
CA SER A 61 4.57 9.55 12.69
C SER A 61 3.19 8.97 12.44
N SER A 62 2.16 9.48 13.14
CA SER A 62 0.78 9.07 12.93
C SER A 62 0.24 9.45 11.54
N GLU A 63 0.50 10.69 11.09
CA GLU A 63 0.11 11.15 9.75
C GLU A 63 0.77 10.34 8.65
N LEU A 64 2.07 10.06 8.81
CA LEU A 64 2.81 9.22 7.89
C LEU A 64 2.21 7.81 7.86
N LYS A 65 1.93 7.21 9.02
CA LYS A 65 1.28 5.90 9.08
C LYS A 65 -0.07 5.89 8.36
N LEU A 66 -0.91 6.90 8.58
CA LEU A 66 -2.20 7.02 7.90
C LEU A 66 -2.05 7.15 6.38
N ALA A 67 -1.08 7.93 5.91
CA ALA A 67 -0.79 8.07 4.49
C ALA A 67 -0.33 6.73 3.88
N LEU A 68 0.54 5.99 4.58
CA LEU A 68 1.02 4.69 4.13
C LEU A 68 -0.08 3.63 4.14
N ASP A 69 -0.93 3.60 5.17
CA ASP A 69 -2.11 2.72 5.24
C ASP A 69 -3.08 3.04 4.08
N GLY A 70 -3.23 4.33 3.73
CA GLY A 70 -4.01 4.78 2.56
C GLY A 70 -3.41 4.31 1.23
N VAL A 71 -2.08 4.40 1.07
CA VAL A 71 -1.38 3.88 -0.12
C VAL A 71 -1.55 2.37 -0.22
N LEU A 72 -1.36 1.63 0.87
CA LEU A 72 -1.53 0.18 0.90
C LEU A 72 -2.97 -0.23 0.56
N GLY A 73 -3.96 0.48 1.11
CA GLY A 73 -5.37 0.29 0.76
C GLY A 73 -5.64 0.56 -0.72
N GLY A 74 -5.08 1.63 -1.28
CA GLY A 74 -5.17 1.95 -2.71
C GLY A 74 -4.52 0.88 -3.60
N ILE A 75 -3.35 0.38 -3.20
CA ILE A 75 -2.66 -0.73 -3.88
C ILE A 75 -3.52 -1.99 -3.87
N SER A 76 -4.07 -2.38 -2.73
CA SER A 76 -4.95 -3.54 -2.61
C SER A 76 -6.24 -3.37 -3.44
N GLY A 77 -6.81 -2.17 -3.46
CA GLY A 77 -7.97 -1.85 -4.30
C GLY A 77 -7.67 -1.94 -5.80
N MET A 78 -6.49 -1.48 -6.22
CA MET A 78 -6.02 -1.63 -7.60
C MET A 78 -5.82 -3.09 -7.98
N ASP A 79 -5.15 -3.89 -7.14
CA ASP A 79 -4.94 -5.32 -7.38
C ASP A 79 -6.28 -6.07 -7.53
N ARG A 80 -7.23 -5.80 -6.64
CA ARG A 80 -8.58 -6.34 -6.73
C ARG A 80 -9.28 -5.96 -8.04
N SER A 81 -9.24 -4.68 -8.39
CA SER A 81 -9.87 -4.18 -9.62
C SER A 81 -9.26 -4.82 -10.87
N PHE A 82 -7.95 -5.09 -10.86
CA PHE A 82 -7.27 -5.81 -11.93
C PHE A 82 -7.74 -7.26 -12.04
N GLN A 83 -7.82 -8.00 -10.94
CA GLN A 83 -8.28 -9.40 -10.92
C GLN A 83 -9.74 -9.53 -11.36
N GLU A 84 -10.62 -8.66 -10.86
CA GLU A 84 -12.04 -8.63 -11.22
C GLU A 84 -12.24 -8.25 -12.69
N GLY A 85 -11.43 -7.31 -13.21
CA GLY A 85 -11.43 -6.93 -14.62
C GLY A 85 -10.98 -8.05 -15.55
N GLU A 86 -9.94 -8.81 -15.16
CA GLU A 86 -9.47 -9.97 -15.91
C GLU A 86 -10.53 -11.06 -15.97
N SER A 87 -11.15 -11.42 -14.83
CA SER A 87 -12.25 -12.39 -14.79
C SER A 87 -13.41 -11.96 -15.68
N SER A 88 -13.82 -10.69 -15.59
CA SER A 88 -14.92 -10.15 -16.40
C SER A 88 -14.62 -10.19 -17.90
N MET A 89 -13.36 -9.91 -18.30
CA MET A 89 -12.93 -10.02 -19.69
C MET A 89 -12.95 -11.46 -20.18
N VAL A 90 -12.49 -12.42 -19.37
CA VAL A 90 -12.54 -13.85 -19.70
C VAL A 90 -13.98 -14.30 -19.86
N ASP A 91 -14.86 -13.98 -18.91
CA ASP A 91 -16.28 -14.35 -18.96
C ASP A 91 -16.99 -13.75 -20.20
N GLN A 92 -16.73 -12.48 -20.51
CA GLN A 92 -17.25 -11.83 -21.72
C GLN A 92 -16.73 -12.49 -22.99
N THR A 93 -15.43 -12.81 -23.04
CA THR A 93 -14.81 -13.46 -24.20
C THR A 93 -15.39 -14.86 -24.40
N THR A 94 -15.46 -15.67 -23.35
CA THR A 94 -16.06 -17.01 -23.40
C THR A 94 -17.54 -16.96 -23.77
N SER A 95 -18.29 -15.98 -23.29
CA SER A 95 -19.70 -15.78 -23.66
C SER A 95 -19.86 -15.40 -25.14
N LEU A 96 -19.01 -14.49 -25.65
CA LEU A 96 -18.99 -14.11 -27.06
C LEU A 96 -18.54 -15.25 -27.96
N GLU A 97 -17.54 -16.04 -27.55
CA GLU A 97 -17.08 -17.24 -28.26
C GLU A 97 -18.19 -18.30 -28.33
N ALA A 98 -18.89 -18.56 -27.21
CA ALA A 98 -20.02 -19.48 -27.17
C ALA A 98 -21.21 -18.99 -28.02
N GLY A 99 -21.41 -17.68 -28.11
CA GLY A 99 -22.41 -17.06 -28.98
C GLY A 99 -22.00 -17.01 -30.47
N SER A 100 -20.71 -17.11 -30.77
CA SER A 100 -20.22 -17.23 -32.14
C SER A 100 -20.51 -18.63 -32.66
N SER A 101 -21.52 -18.76 -33.52
CA SER A 101 -21.93 -20.07 -34.03
C SER A 101 -20.86 -20.63 -34.99
N PHE A 102 -20.12 -21.65 -34.56
CA PHE A 102 -19.33 -22.49 -35.47
C PHE A 102 -20.20 -23.37 -36.38
N ASP A 103 -21.52 -23.34 -36.22
CA ASP A 103 -22.50 -24.09 -37.00
C ASP A 103 -22.52 -23.67 -38.49
N ALA A 104 -22.24 -22.38 -38.77
CA ALA A 104 -22.07 -21.89 -40.15
C ALA A 104 -20.76 -22.35 -40.82
N ALA A 105 -19.82 -22.94 -40.07
CA ALA A 105 -18.54 -23.45 -40.59
C ALA A 105 -18.57 -24.97 -40.88
N ARG A 106 -19.75 -25.57 -41.04
CA ARG A 106 -19.87 -26.93 -41.60
C ARG A 106 -19.46 -26.90 -43.07
N PHE A 107 -18.17 -27.09 -43.34
CA PHE A 107 -17.63 -27.38 -44.68
C PHE A 107 -18.09 -28.77 -45.17
N GLY A 108 -19.40 -28.96 -45.28
CA GLY A 108 -20.03 -30.20 -45.69
C GLY A 108 -21.34 -29.88 -46.39
N GLY A 109 -21.23 -29.30 -47.59
CA GLY A 109 -22.40 -28.81 -48.33
C GLY A 109 -22.08 -28.48 -49.78
N ARG A 110 -21.48 -29.44 -50.51
CA ARG A 110 -21.74 -29.84 -51.90
C ARG A 110 -20.57 -30.62 -52.48
#